data_AF-A0A434VMH2-F1
#
_entry.id   AF-A0A434VMH2-F1
#
_cell.length_a   1.000
_cell.length_b   1.000
_cell.length_c   1.000
_cell.angle_alpha   90.00
_cell.angle_beta   90.00
_cell.angle_gamma   90.00
#
_symmetry.space_group_name_H-M   'P 1'
#
loop_
_entity.id
_entity.type
_entity.pdbx_description
1 polymer ?
#
loop_
_entity_poly.entity_id
_entity_poly.type
_entity_poly.pdbx_seq_one_letter_code
_entity_poly.pdbx_strand_id
1 'polypeptide(L)' 'ANPIATIWSGAMMLEHLSETAAARRIMKAVEATTARGIGTTAGKDKTDTITAAIVAALS' A
#
# COMPACT_ATOMS: atom_id res chain seq x y z
N ALA A 1 -9.25 -3.77 9.73
CA ALA A 1 -9.05 -4.65 8.56
C ALA A 1 -7.70 -4.30 7.94
N ASN A 2 -7.12 -5.17 7.10
CA ASN A 2 -5.88 -4.85 6.41
C ASN A 2 -6.19 -4.28 5.00
N PRO A 3 -5.87 -3.00 4.71
CA PRO A 3 -6.20 -2.38 3.43
C PRO A 3 -5.24 -2.76 2.29
N ILE A 4 -4.14 -3.46 2.57
CA ILE A 4 -3.06 -3.72 1.60
C ILE A 4 -3.57 -4.41 0.33
N ALA A 5 -4.44 -5.41 0.46
CA ALA A 5 -4.98 -6.13 -0.70
C ALA A 5 -5.78 -5.20 -1.62
N THR A 6 -6.65 -4.36 -1.04
CA THR A 6 -7.45 -3.38 -1.80
C THR A 6 -6.57 -2.31 -2.46
N ILE A 7 -5.54 -1.83 -1.76
CA ILE A 7 -4.58 -0.86 -2.31
C ILE A 7 -3.81 -1.48 -3.49
N TRP A 8 -3.38 -2.73 -3.36
CA TRP A 8 -2.71 -3.44 -4.45
C TRP A 8 -3.64 -3.63 -5.65
N SER A 9 -4.90 -4.00 -5.44
CA SER A 9 -5.88 -4.03 -6.54
C SER A 9 -6.02 -2.66 -7.23
N GLY A 10 -5.97 -1.56 -6.47
CA GLY A 10 -5.92 -0.20 -7.02
C GLY A 10 -4.66 0.06 -7.87
N ALA A 11 -3.49 -0.41 -7.42
CA ALA A 11 -2.26 -0.33 -8.22
C ALA A 11 -2.36 -1.14 -9.52
N MET A 12 -2.91 -2.36 -9.48
CA MET A 12 -3.15 -3.17 -10.68
C MET A 12 -4.12 -2.48 -11.66
N MET A 13 -5.15 -1.80 -11.16
CA MET A 13 -6.06 -0.99 -11.97
C MET A 13 -5.31 0.16 -12.65
N LEU A 14 -4.42 0.85 -11.94
CA LEU A 14 -3.60 1.91 -12.53
C LEU A 14 -2.67 1.37 -13.62
N GLU A 15 -2.07 0.19 -13.44
CA GLU A 15 -1.29 -0.45 -14.51
C GLU A 15 -2.16 -0.74 -15.75
N HIS A 16 -3.38 -1.25 -15.55
CA HIS A 16 -4.32 -1.49 -16.64
C HIS A 16 -4.69 -0.20 -17.40
N LEU A 17 -4.78 0.93 -16.70
CA LEU A 17 -5.05 2.25 -17.26
C LEU A 17 -3.79 2.92 -17.86
N SER A 18 -2.68 2.21 -17.99
CA SER A 18 -1.38 2.73 -18.44
C SER A 18 -0.74 3.77 -17.49
N GLU A 19 -1.24 3.92 -16.26
CA GLU A 19 -0.69 4.76 -15.20
C GLU A 19 0.42 4.03 -14.41
N THR A 20 1.36 3.41 -15.12
CA THR A 20 2.36 2.51 -14.51
C THR A 20 3.30 3.22 -13.54
N ALA A 21 3.57 4.51 -13.75
CA ALA A 21 4.39 5.30 -12.83
C ALA A 21 3.71 5.47 -11.46
N ALA A 22 2.39 5.74 -11.46
CA ALA A 22 1.61 5.85 -10.22
C ALA A 22 1.50 4.49 -9.52
N ALA A 23 1.22 3.42 -10.26
CA ALA A 23 1.16 2.06 -9.72
C ALA A 23 2.48 1.65 -9.02
N ARG A 24 3.63 1.90 -9.67
CA ARG A 24 4.96 1.63 -9.08
C ARG A 24 5.21 2.40 -7.80
N ARG A 25 4.80 3.68 -7.73
CA ARG A 25 4.93 4.49 -6.51
C ARG A 25 4.11 3.89 -5.36
N ILE A 26 2.88 3.47 -5.64
CA ILE A 26 2.01 2.83 -4.65
C ILE A 26 2.63 1.51 -4.16
N MET A 27 3.07 0.65 -5.06
CA MET A 27 3.66 -0.64 -4.67
C MET A 27 4.95 -0.45 -3.85
N LYS A 28 5.81 0.50 -4.24
CA LYS A 28 7.01 0.84 -3.45
C LYS A 28 6.66 1.34 -2.04
N ALA A 29 5.59 2.12 -1.89
CA ALA A 29 5.14 2.59 -0.58
C ALA A 29 4.57 1.44 0.28
N VAL A 30 3.85 0.49 -0.32
CA VAL A 30 3.38 -0.73 0.34
C VAL A 30 4.55 -1.59 0.80
N GLU A 31 5.56 -1.80 -0.05
CA GLU A 31 6.79 -2.53 0.27
C GLU A 31 7.54 -1.87 1.43
N ALA A 32 7.77 -0.55 1.37
CA ALA A 32 8.45 0.19 2.42
C ALA A 32 7.70 0.13 3.77
N THR A 33 6.37 0.16 3.73
CA THR A 33 5.53 0.06 4.94
C THR A 33 5.60 -1.33 5.56
N THR A 34 5.47 -2.37 4.73
CA THR A 34 5.50 -3.77 5.19
C THR A 34 6.90 -4.21 5.64
N ALA A 35 7.97 -3.68 5.03
CA ALA A 35 9.35 -3.86 5.48
C ALA A 35 9.58 -3.35 6.92
N ARG A 36 8.79 -2.37 7.38
CA ARG A 36 8.80 -1.86 8.76
C ARG A 36 7.91 -2.67 9.71
N GLY A 37 7.29 -3.75 9.24
CA GLY A 37 6.41 -4.63 10.04
C GLY A 37 5.02 -4.07 10.32
N ILE A 38 4.58 -3.04 9.58
CA ILE A 38 3.25 -2.43 9.70
C ILE A 38 2.30 -3.15 8.74
N GLY A 39 1.17 -3.65 9.24
CA GLY A 39 0.17 -4.36 8.44
C GLY A 39 0.55 -5.80 8.06
N THR A 40 1.63 -6.35 8.61
CA THR A 40 2.09 -7.73 8.33
C THR A 40 1.50 -8.77 9.28
N THR A 41 1.01 -8.36 10.45
CA THR A 41 0.35 -9.24 11.42
C THR A 41 -1.16 -8.97 11.45
N ALA A 42 -1.97 -10.00 11.25
CA ALA A 42 -3.42 -9.88 11.26
C ALA A 42 -3.92 -9.28 12.59
N GLY A 43 -4.71 -8.20 12.51
CA GLY A 43 -5.32 -7.55 13.67
C GLY A 43 -4.39 -6.68 14.53
N LYS A 44 -3.08 -6.65 14.27
CA LYS A 44 -2.12 -5.85 15.03
C LYS A 44 -2.29 -4.34 14.80
N ASP A 45 -2.36 -3.94 13.54
CA ASP A 45 -2.45 -2.52 13.15
C ASP A 45 -3.87 -2.17 12.69
N LYS A 46 -4.32 -0.95 13.02
CA LYS A 46 -5.60 -0.40 12.54
C LYS A 46 -5.50 -0.06 11.06
N THR A 47 -6.63 -0.12 10.34
CA THR A 47 -6.70 0.26 8.93
C THR A 47 -6.08 1.64 8.69
N ASP A 48 -6.45 2.64 9.49
CA ASP A 48 -5.98 4.03 9.36
C ASP A 48 -4.47 4.16 9.59
N THR A 49 -3.93 3.38 10.53
CA THR A 49 -2.48 3.35 10.81
C THR A 49 -1.71 2.80 9.61
N ILE A 50 -2.19 1.72 9.00
CA ILE A 50 -1.58 1.13 7.81
C ILE A 50 -1.66 2.11 6.64
N THR A 51 -2.83 2.70 6.39
CA THR A 51 -3.03 3.67 5.31
C THR A 51 -2.15 4.91 5.48
N ALA A 52 -2.08 5.49 6.68
CA ALA A 52 -1.24 6.65 6.96
C ALA A 52 0.25 6.34 6.75
N ALA A 53 0.71 5.15 7.13
CA ALA A 53 2.08 4.73 6.90
C ALA A 53 2.41 4.58 5.40
N ILE A 54 1.48 4.04 4.61
CA ILE A 54 1.63 3.94 3.14
C ILE A 54 1.66 5.33 2.51
N VAL A 55 0.74 6.23 2.89
CA VAL A 55 0.71 7.60 2.37
C VAL A 55 2.01 8.34 2.68
N ALA A 56 2.53 8.20 3.90
CA ALA A 56 3.80 8.81 4.30
C ALA A 56 5.01 8.24 3.53
N ALA A 57 4.89 7.04 2.94
CA ALA A 57 5.92 6.41 2.14
C ALA A 57 5.81 6.69 0.63
N LEU A 58 4.79 7.43 0.17
CA LEU A 58 4.64 7.83 -1.23
C LEU A 58 5.65 8.93 -1.60
N SER A 59 6.33 8.76 -2.74
CA SER A 59 7.34 9.68 -3.29
C SER A 59 7.16 9.91 -4.78
#